data_AF-A0A7J4XE79-F1
#
_entry.id   AF-A0A7J4XE79-F1
#
_cell.length_a   1.000
_cell.length_b   1.000
_cell.length_c   1.000
_cell.angle_alpha   90.00
_cell.angle_beta   90.00
_cell.angle_gamma   90.00
#
_symmetry.space_group_name_H-M   'P 1'
#
loop_
_entity.id
_entity.type
_entity.pdbx_description
1 polymer ?
#
loop_
_entity_poly.entity_id
_entity_poly.type
_entity_poly.pdbx_seq_one_letter_code
_entity_poly.pdbx_strand_id
1 'polypeptide(L)'
;MPWRGIYSGLPIEFKIDDKDFLEQVYDQEIKFGNGTSITCNLQIETKTTIKDDIEEAKTYYIVKLITQWSDDEHFQYDTKKYKKIKKEQNQPK
;
A
#
# COMPACT_ATOMS: atom_id res chain seq x y z
N MET A 1 -4.68 11.78 7.60
CA MET A 1 -5.33 10.66 8.31
C MET A 1 -4.70 9.37 7.82
N PRO A 2 -4.40 8.38 8.68
CA PRO A 2 -3.94 7.07 8.22
C PRO A 2 -5.05 6.39 7.39
N TRP A 3 -4.65 5.60 6.40
CA TRP A 3 -5.57 4.80 5.62
C TRP A 3 -6.02 3.59 6.44
N ARG A 4 -7.23 3.09 6.18
CA ARG A 4 -7.79 1.91 6.85
C ARG A 4 -8.11 0.85 5.83
N GLY A 5 -7.81 -0.40 6.16
CA GLY A 5 -8.03 -1.54 5.27
C GLY A 5 -8.00 -2.85 6.03
N ILE A 6 -8.23 -3.95 5.32
CA ILE A 6 -8.20 -5.30 5.87
C ILE A 6 -6.94 -6.00 5.40
N TYR A 7 -6.16 -6.56 6.33
CA TYR A 7 -5.01 -7.41 6.05
C TYR A 7 -5.11 -8.67 6.90
N SER A 8 -4.99 -9.84 6.27
CA SER A 8 -5.16 -11.15 6.94
C SER A 8 -6.46 -11.26 7.75
N GLY A 9 -7.54 -10.69 7.23
CA GLY A 9 -8.87 -10.68 7.87
C GLY A 9 -9.04 -9.68 9.02
N LEU A 10 -8.00 -8.92 9.37
CA LEU A 10 -8.04 -7.94 10.47
C LEU A 10 -7.99 -6.50 9.94
N PRO A 11 -8.75 -5.57 10.56
CA PRO A 11 -8.63 -4.16 10.25
C PRO A 11 -7.27 -3.61 10.71
N ILE A 12 -6.57 -2.92 9.82
CA ILE A 12 -5.29 -2.26 10.10
C ILE A 12 -5.36 -0.78 9.71
N GLU A 13 -4.63 0.05 10.45
CA GLU A 13 -4.28 1.40 10.02
C GLU A 13 -2.91 1.34 9.33
N PHE A 14 -2.81 1.92 8.13
CA PHE A 14 -1.60 1.88 7.34
C PHE A 14 -1.27 3.24 6.68
N LYS A 15 -0.01 3.37 6.26
CA LYS A 15 0.48 4.47 5.45
C LYS A 15 0.85 3.97 4.06
N ILE A 16 0.68 4.83 3.06
CA ILE A 16 1.17 4.58 1.70
C ILE A 16 2.41 5.45 1.51
N ASP A 17 3.53 4.82 1.17
CA ASP A 17 4.81 5.47 0.86
C ASP A 17 5.07 5.48 -0.67
N ASP A 18 4.21 4.81 -1.44
CA ASP A 18 4.26 4.79 -2.90
C ASP A 18 3.75 6.13 -3.47
N LYS A 19 4.65 7.10 -3.61
CA LYS A 19 4.34 8.46 -4.06
C LYS A 19 3.67 8.50 -5.44
N ASP A 20 4.14 7.66 -6.37
CA ASP A 20 3.55 7.59 -7.71
C ASP A 20 2.07 7.19 -7.64
N PHE A 21 1.75 6.18 -6.82
CA PHE A 21 0.36 5.76 -6.63
C PHE A 21 -0.48 6.86 -5.97
N LEU A 22 0.04 7.51 -4.94
CA LEU A 22 -0.67 8.62 -4.28
C LEU A 22 -0.97 9.77 -5.25
N GLU A 23 -0.04 10.10 -6.14
CA GLU A 23 -0.26 11.09 -7.20
C GLU A 23 -1.42 10.65 -8.12
N GLN A 24 -1.45 9.39 -8.58
CA GLN A 24 -2.57 8.87 -9.37
C GLN A 24 -3.93 8.95 -8.66
N VAL A 25 -3.94 8.78 -7.33
CA VAL A 25 -5.17 8.92 -6.53
C VAL A 25 -5.59 10.38 -6.42
N TYR A 26 -4.65 11.28 -6.15
CA TYR A 26 -4.94 12.72 -6.01
C TYR A 26 -5.35 13.37 -7.34
N ASP A 27 -4.78 12.89 -8.44
CA ASP A 27 -5.14 13.29 -9.81
C ASP A 27 -6.43 12.62 -10.31
N GLN A 28 -7.10 11.83 -9.47
CA GLN A 28 -8.35 11.12 -9.77
C GLN A 28 -8.25 10.09 -10.90
N GLU A 29 -7.03 9.65 -11.23
CA GLU A 29 -6.81 8.57 -12.20
C GLU A 29 -7.17 7.20 -11.62
N ILE A 30 -7.04 7.05 -10.30
CA ILE A 30 -7.41 5.85 -9.55
C ILE A 30 -8.37 6.26 -8.45
N LYS A 31 -9.60 5.72 -8.49
CA LYS A 31 -10.55 5.83 -7.38
C LYS A 31 -10.13 4.88 -6.27
N PHE A 32 -9.34 5.38 -5.33
CA PHE A 32 -8.90 4.61 -4.17
C PHE A 32 -9.77 4.94 -2.95
N GLY A 33 -10.62 3.99 -2.54
CA GLY A 33 -11.55 4.16 -1.45
C GLY A 33 -12.16 2.85 -0.96
N ASN A 34 -13.38 2.93 -0.40
CA ASN A 34 -14.11 1.74 0.03
C ASN A 34 -14.38 0.82 -1.18
N GLY A 35 -14.19 -0.49 -0.99
CA GLY A 35 -14.33 -1.49 -2.05
C GLY A 35 -13.05 -1.68 -2.89
N THR A 36 -12.06 -0.80 -2.77
CA THR A 36 -10.79 -0.96 -3.48
C THR A 36 -9.90 -2.00 -2.80
N SER A 37 -9.35 -2.92 -3.57
CA SER A 37 -8.32 -3.87 -3.17
C SER A 37 -6.99 -3.52 -3.85
N ILE A 38 -5.87 -3.78 -3.17
CA ILE A 38 -4.53 -3.53 -3.71
C ILE A 38 -3.62 -4.74 -3.53
N THR A 39 -2.83 -5.04 -4.55
CA THR A 39 -1.67 -5.93 -4.45
C THR A 39 -0.45 -5.08 -4.17
N CYS A 40 0.23 -5.32 -3.05
CA CYS A 40 1.30 -4.45 -2.61
C CYS A 40 2.42 -5.15 -1.83
N ASN A 41 3.57 -4.48 -1.77
CA ASN A 41 4.63 -4.80 -0.83
C ASN A 41 4.35 -4.10 0.50
N LEU A 42 3.89 -4.88 1.47
CA LEU A 42 3.60 -4.41 2.83
C LEU A 42 4.82 -4.58 3.72
N GLN A 43 5.35 -3.47 4.23
CA GLN A 43 6.36 -3.45 5.28
C GLN A 43 5.67 -3.35 6.64
N ILE A 44 6.03 -4.25 7.56
CA ILE A 44 5.50 -4.30 8.92
C ILE A 44 6.65 -3.98 9.87
N GLU A 45 6.52 -2.90 10.63
CA GLU A 45 7.49 -2.50 11.65
C GLU A 45 6.88 -2.64 13.03
N THR A 46 7.63 -3.19 13.98
CA THR A 46 7.23 -3.21 15.39
C THR A 46 8.20 -2.35 16.17
N LYS A 47 7.68 -1.32 16.85
CA LYS A 47 8.46 -0.49 17.76
C LYS A 47 8.10 -0.85 19.18
N THR A 48 9.07 -1.39 19.89
CA THR A 48 9.00 -1.59 21.34
C THR A 48 9.55 -0.36 22.04
N THR A 49 8.83 0.16 23.02
CA THR A 49 9.26 1.25 23.90
C THR A 49 9.14 0.78 25.33
N ILE A 50 10.20 0.97 26.12
CA ILE A 50 10.18 0.68 27.56
C ILE A 50 10.13 2.02 28.29
N LYS A 51 9.12 2.21 29.14
CA LYS A 51 8.99 3.36 30.04
C LYS A 51 8.51 2.87 31.39
N ASP A 52 9.20 3.28 32.46
CA ASP A 52 8.84 2.95 33.84
C ASP A 52 8.60 1.44 34.06
N ASP A 53 9.49 0.59 33.52
CA ASP A 53 9.41 -0.88 33.51
C ASP A 53 8.18 -1.48 32.78
N ILE A 54 7.40 -0.66 32.07
CA ILE A 54 6.30 -1.08 31.19
C ILE A 54 6.83 -1.18 29.76
N GLU A 55 6.70 -2.37 29.17
CA GLU A 55 6.98 -2.61 27.76
C GLU A 55 5.71 -2.37 26.92
N GLU A 56 5.77 -1.39 26.01
CA GLU A 56 4.74 -1.15 25.00
C GLU A 56 5.26 -1.51 23.61
N ALA A 57 4.56 -2.40 22.92
CA ALA A 57 4.82 -2.73 21.52
C ALA A 57 3.75 -2.10 20.63
N LYS A 58 4.18 -1.38 19.59
CA LYS A 58 3.29 -0.82 18.57
C LYS A 58 3.71 -1.25 17.18
N THR A 59 2.76 -1.82 16.44
CA THR A 59 2.95 -2.24 15.04
C THR A 59 2.53 -1.14 14.08
N TYR A 60 3.30 -0.97 13.02
CA TYR A 60 3.07 -0.02 11.94
C TYR A 60 3.07 -0.74 10.60
N TYR A 61 2.08 -0.43 9.76
CA TYR A 61 1.90 -1.00 8.44
C TYR A 61 2.18 0.07 7.38
N ILE A 62 3.15 -0.20 6.49
CA ILE A 62 3.61 0.74 5.48
C ILE A 62 3.59 0.05 4.12
N VAL A 63 2.76 0.54 3.22
CA VAL A 63 2.68 0.09 1.83
C VAL A 63 3.77 0.77 1.03
N LYS A 64 4.76 0.01 0.55
CA LYS A 64 5.95 0.53 -0.14
C LYS A 64 5.82 0.60 -1.66
N LEU A 65 5.13 -0.37 -2.25
CA LEU A 65 4.88 -0.46 -3.68
C LEU A 65 3.52 -1.06 -3.91
N ILE A 66 2.69 -0.42 -4.73
CA ILE A 66 1.42 -0.97 -5.19
C ILE A 66 1.60 -1.38 -6.64
N THR A 67 1.47 -2.67 -6.91
CA THR A 67 1.61 -3.19 -8.27
C THR A 67 0.30 -3.16 -9.00
N GLN A 68 -0.79 -3.48 -8.30
CA GLN A 68 -2.11 -3.62 -8.88
C GLN A 68 -3.18 -3.10 -7.92
N TRP A 69 -4.30 -2.69 -8.50
CA TRP A 69 -5.51 -2.32 -7.78
C TRP A 69 -6.74 -2.87 -8.50
N SER A 70 -7.82 -3.04 -7.76
CA SER A 70 -9.12 -3.44 -8.28
C SER A 70 -10.24 -2.83 -7.45
N ASP A 71 -11.41 -2.62 -8.04
CA ASP A 71 -12.64 -2.22 -7.37
C ASP A 71 -13.83 -2.98 -7.98
N ASP A 72 -15.06 -2.62 -7.60
CA ASP A 72 -16.27 -3.27 -8.09
C ASP A 72 -16.49 -3.08 -9.62
N GLU A 73 -15.85 -2.08 -10.23
CA GLU A 73 -15.93 -1.79 -11.67
C GLU A 73 -14.72 -2.37 -12.44
N HIS A 74 -13.56 -2.49 -11.79
CA HIS A 74 -12.26 -2.81 -12.39
C HIS A 74 -11.64 -4.04 -11.73
N PHE A 75 -11.56 -5.15 -12.47
CA PHE A 75 -11.11 -6.43 -11.92
C PHE A 75 -9.62 -6.50 -11.55
N GLN A 76 -8.70 -5.88 -12.30
CA GLN A 76 -7.26 -5.81 -11.96
C GLN A 76 -6.49 -4.87 -12.90
N TYR A 77 -5.94 -3.77 -12.39
CA TYR A 77 -5.17 -2.80 -13.17
C TYR A 77 -3.78 -2.58 -12.59
N ASP A 78 -2.75 -2.73 -13.43
CA ASP A 78 -1.38 -2.39 -13.08
C ASP A 78 -1.23 -0.87 -12.86
N THR A 79 -0.53 -0.47 -11.81
CA THR A 79 -0.18 0.94 -11.56
C THR A 79 0.78 1.47 -12.61
N LYS A 80 0.84 2.81 -12.80
CA LYS A 80 1.80 3.41 -13.75
C LYS A 80 3.24 3.01 -13.43
N LYS A 81 3.60 3.02 -12.15
CA LYS A 81 4.92 2.63 -11.67
C LYS A 81 5.24 1.17 -12.03
N TYR A 82 4.31 0.25 -11.78
CA TYR A 82 4.54 -1.16 -12.08
C TYR A 82 4.65 -1.43 -13.59
N LYS A 83 3.85 -0.73 -14.41
CA LYS A 83 3.99 -0.78 -15.88
C LYS A 83 5.38 -0.33 -16.36
N LYS A 84 5.98 0.68 -15.73
CA LYS A 84 7.36 1.13 -16.05
C LYS A 84 8.39 0.04 -15.67
N ILE A 85 8.30 -0.50 -14.45
CA ILE A 85 9.19 -1.57 -13.96
C ILE A 85 9.14 -2.80 -14.90
N LYS A 86 7.94 -3.23 -15.31
CA LYS A 86 7.78 -4.35 -16.27
C LYS A 86 8.46 -4.07 -17.61
N LYS A 87 8.35 -2.85 -18.14
CA LYS A 87 8.97 -2.48 -19.42
C LYS A 87 10.50 -2.52 -19.34
N GLU A 88 11.08 -2.00 -18.25
CA GLU A 88 12.52 -2.00 -18.03
C GLU A 88 13.09 -3.42 -17.88
N GLN A 89 12.36 -4.31 -17.20
CA GLN A 89 12.78 -5.72 -17.04
C GLN A 89 12.70 -6.53 -18.35
N ASN A 90 11.82 -6.13 -19.28
CA ASN A 90 11.61 -6.82 -20.54
C ASN A 90 12.49 -6.26 -21.69
N GLN A 91 13.30 -5.22 -21.45
CA GLN A 91 14.25 -4.76 -22.47
C GLN A 91 15.48 -5.69 -22.50
N PRO A 92 15.88 -6.21 -23.68
CA PRO A 92 17.12 -6.96 -23.80
C PRO A 92 18.30 -6.04 -23.43
N LYS A 93 19.20 -6.56 -22.59
CA LYS A 93 20.47 -5.90 -22.23
C LYS A 93 21.36 -5.69 -23.45
#